data_AF-A0A7C3HEV8-F1
#
_entry.id   AF-A0A7C3HEV8-F1
#
_cell.length_a   1.000
_cell.length_b   1.000
_cell.length_c   1.000
_cell.angle_alpha   90.00
_cell.angle_beta   90.00
_cell.angle_gamma   90.00
#
_symmetry.space_group_name_H-M   'P 1'
#
loop_
_entity.id
_entity.type
_entity.pdbx_description
1 polymer ?
#
loop_
_entity_poly.entity_id
_entity_poly.type
_entity_poly.pdbx_seq_one_letter_code
_entity_poly.pdbx_strand_id
1 'polypeptide(L)'
;MFFLVLMPALPLVLYAAAAEEGYTHSDSQCLRCHENKQELQTLLFSTLDSCNDCHGQGKALGTHQGVALKAVQSAIAPPDKPVPANIGMSLPMYPRFSRLGDAPNEMVLIPAGEFLMGSDDRLPDEGPQHRVRLDSYYIDKYEVTNLQYKKFNDATGRRSPAHWRNRTFPRGKADHPVTNVSWNDAQAYCQWAGKRLPTDAEWEKAARGTDGRTYPWGNEFDIARANTPLRWSAIGRPGDTTPVGAFAGGVSPYGVHDMSGNVWEWTASWYLPYPGNTHASESYGERY
;
A
#
# COMPACT_ATOMS: atom_id res chain seq x y z
N MET A 1 17.65 -4.33 15.11
CA MET A 1 18.54 -4.82 16.19
C MET A 1 18.99 -3.60 16.98
N PHE A 2 18.80 -3.60 18.31
CA PHE A 2 19.06 -2.54 19.33
C PHE A 2 18.21 -1.24 19.27
N PHE A 3 17.84 -0.54 20.36
CA PHE A 3 17.53 -0.78 21.80
C PHE A 3 16.98 0.56 22.37
N LEU A 4 16.18 0.53 23.46
CA LEU A 4 15.58 1.67 24.20
C LEU A 4 16.58 2.60 24.92
N VAL A 5 16.19 3.88 25.18
CA VAL A 5 16.63 4.69 26.35
C VAL A 5 15.49 5.61 26.84
N LEU A 6 15.35 5.75 28.17
CA LEU A 6 14.33 6.52 28.92
C LEU A 6 14.99 7.49 29.94
N MET A 7 14.20 8.48 30.41
CA MET A 7 14.29 9.36 31.63
C MET A 7 14.77 10.82 31.45
N PRO A 8 14.42 11.79 32.34
CA PRO A 8 13.27 11.97 33.26
C PRO A 8 12.55 13.36 33.11
N ALA A 9 11.50 13.62 33.91
CA ALA A 9 10.68 14.85 33.94
C ALA A 9 10.90 15.71 35.21
N LEU A 10 10.51 17.01 35.16
CA LEU A 10 9.85 17.87 36.19
C LEU A 10 10.06 19.39 35.90
N PRO A 11 9.27 20.35 36.44
CA PRO A 11 7.85 20.63 36.18
C PRO A 11 7.55 22.13 35.89
N LEU A 12 6.35 22.46 35.40
CA LEU A 12 5.73 23.75 35.67
C LEU A 12 4.20 23.63 35.64
N VAL A 13 3.59 23.99 36.77
CA VAL A 13 2.15 24.02 37.00
C VAL A 13 1.66 25.45 36.78
N LEU A 14 0.54 25.62 36.09
CA LEU A 14 -0.43 26.69 36.34
C LEU A 14 -1.84 26.17 36.04
N TYR A 15 -2.72 26.35 37.02
CA TYR A 15 -4.11 25.91 37.10
C TYR A 15 -5.05 26.86 36.33
N ALA A 16 -6.11 26.33 35.70
CA ALA A 16 -7.50 26.46 36.18
C ALA A 16 -8.55 26.18 35.08
N ALA A 17 -9.39 25.16 35.30
CA ALA A 17 -10.86 25.18 35.22
C ALA A 17 -11.36 23.74 35.36
N ALA A 18 -12.17 23.47 36.38
CA ALA A 18 -12.74 22.15 36.63
C ALA A 18 -13.86 21.86 35.61
N ALA A 19 -13.60 20.88 34.74
CA ALA A 19 -14.61 20.17 33.95
C ALA A 19 -14.72 18.75 34.52
N GLU A 20 -15.94 18.22 34.60
CA GLU A 20 -16.21 16.85 35.05
C GLU A 20 -15.35 15.85 34.26
N GLU A 21 -14.62 14.99 34.98
CA GLU A 21 -13.51 14.19 34.47
C GLU A 21 -13.97 13.05 33.56
N GLY A 22 -14.11 13.33 32.27
CA GLY A 22 -14.02 12.35 31.20
C GLY A 22 -12.56 12.19 30.76
N TYR A 23 -12.00 10.99 30.83
CA TYR A 23 -10.65 10.72 30.34
C TYR A 23 -10.63 10.82 28.80
N THR A 24 -9.86 11.77 28.27
CA THR A 24 -9.54 11.86 26.85
C THR A 24 -8.14 11.29 26.65
N HIS A 25 -8.02 10.27 25.79
CA HIS A 25 -6.74 9.67 25.44
C HIS A 25 -6.34 10.08 24.01
N SER A 26 -5.12 10.61 23.83
CA SER A 26 -4.47 10.73 22.53
C SER A 26 -3.91 9.37 22.06
N ASP A 27 -3.63 9.20 20.78
CA ASP A 27 -3.03 7.97 20.23
C ASP A 27 -1.73 7.57 20.96
N SER A 28 -0.95 8.57 21.38
CA SER A 28 0.28 8.41 22.17
C SER A 28 0.05 7.98 23.62
N GLN A 29 -1.17 8.14 24.16
CA GLN A 29 -1.56 7.69 25.49
C GLN A 29 -2.09 6.26 25.48
N CYS A 30 -2.77 5.82 24.41
CA CYS A 30 -3.20 4.42 24.21
C CYS A 30 -1.99 3.46 24.16
N LEU A 31 -0.90 3.87 23.52
CA LEU A 31 0.34 3.10 23.40
C LEU A 31 1.06 2.82 24.72
N ARG A 32 0.68 3.48 25.84
CA ARG A 32 1.26 3.22 27.16
C ARG A 32 0.63 2.01 27.87
N CYS A 33 -0.62 1.70 27.54
CA CYS A 33 -1.36 0.58 28.15
C CYS A 33 -1.43 -0.64 27.23
N HIS A 34 -1.15 -0.47 25.94
CA HIS A 34 -1.10 -1.54 24.93
C HIS A 34 0.28 -1.56 24.27
N GLU A 35 1.22 -2.29 24.88
CA GLU A 35 2.61 -2.37 24.42
C GLU A 35 2.78 -3.01 23.03
N ASN A 36 1.76 -3.71 22.51
CA ASN A 36 1.84 -4.44 21.25
C ASN A 36 1.08 -3.72 20.11
N LYS A 37 1.83 -3.13 19.16
CA LYS A 37 1.29 -2.31 18.05
C LYS A 37 0.30 -3.05 17.14
N GLN A 38 0.37 -4.37 17.09
CA GLN A 38 -0.46 -5.20 16.20
C GLN A 38 -1.88 -5.44 16.73
N GLU A 39 -2.06 -5.41 18.06
CA GLU A 39 -3.39 -5.46 18.69
C GLU A 39 -4.12 -4.12 18.56
N LEU A 40 -3.41 -2.99 18.65
CA LEU A 40 -3.98 -1.65 18.47
C LEU A 40 -4.51 -1.41 17.05
N GLN A 41 -3.80 -1.87 16.02
CA GLN A 41 -4.32 -1.79 14.64
C GLN A 41 -5.59 -2.63 14.49
N THR A 42 -5.69 -3.78 15.15
CA THR A 42 -6.89 -4.63 15.10
C THR A 42 -8.06 -4.00 15.87
N LEU A 43 -7.79 -3.34 17.00
CA LEU A 43 -8.77 -2.63 17.83
C LEU A 43 -9.28 -1.32 17.22
N LEU A 44 -8.45 -0.60 16.45
CA LEU A 44 -8.86 0.59 15.70
C LEU A 44 -9.86 0.28 14.58
N PHE A 45 -9.96 -1.00 14.18
CA PHE A 45 -10.93 -1.48 13.18
C PHE A 45 -12.16 -2.18 13.81
N SER A 46 -12.20 -2.41 15.12
CA SER A 46 -13.37 -2.98 15.81
C SER A 46 -14.20 -1.89 16.47
N THR A 47 -15.51 -2.09 16.50
CA THR A 47 -16.51 -1.19 17.12
C THR A 47 -16.15 -0.85 18.56
N LEU A 48 -16.47 0.38 19.01
CA LEU A 48 -16.26 0.93 20.36
C LEU A 48 -16.59 -0.03 21.53
N ASP A 49 -17.43 -1.04 21.30
CA ASP A 49 -17.77 -2.07 22.26
C ASP A 49 -16.57 -2.86 22.79
N SER A 50 -15.54 -3.14 21.98
CA SER A 50 -14.35 -3.86 22.45
C SER A 50 -13.52 -3.08 23.47
N CYS A 51 -13.68 -1.75 23.55
CA CYS A 51 -12.99 -0.90 24.52
C CYS A 51 -13.70 -0.90 25.88
N ASN A 52 -15.02 -1.13 25.91
CA ASN A 52 -15.82 -1.09 27.13
C ASN A 52 -15.54 -2.27 28.08
N ASP A 53 -15.05 -3.38 27.55
CA ASP A 53 -14.71 -4.58 28.31
C ASP A 53 -13.53 -4.35 29.28
N CYS A 54 -12.63 -3.40 28.95
CA CYS A 54 -11.46 -3.07 29.78
C CYS A 54 -11.60 -1.74 30.54
N HIS A 55 -12.37 -0.77 30.02
CA HIS A 55 -12.49 0.58 30.62
C HIS A 55 -13.79 0.81 31.42
N GLY A 56 -14.73 -0.14 31.36
CA GLY A 56 -16.02 -0.08 32.05
C GLY A 56 -17.06 0.72 31.28
N GLN A 57 -18.28 0.20 31.23
CA GLN A 57 -19.41 0.84 30.54
C GLN A 57 -19.72 2.19 31.18
N GLY A 58 -19.44 3.28 30.44
CA GLY A 58 -19.73 4.66 30.85
C GLY A 58 -18.51 5.58 31.01
N LYS A 59 -17.27 5.10 30.81
CA LYS A 59 -16.06 5.94 30.97
C LYS A 59 -15.37 6.38 29.68
N ALA A 60 -15.74 5.84 28.53
CA ALA A 60 -15.25 6.30 27.23
C ALA A 60 -16.11 7.47 26.72
N LEU A 61 -15.90 8.68 27.27
CA LEU A 61 -16.59 9.91 26.85
C LEU A 61 -15.69 10.81 25.97
N GLY A 62 -14.87 10.19 25.12
CA GLY A 62 -14.12 10.88 24.08
C GLY A 62 -14.85 10.82 22.75
N THR A 63 -15.16 11.96 22.15
CA THR A 63 -15.36 11.99 20.70
C THR A 63 -13.98 11.84 20.09
N HIS A 64 -13.67 10.65 19.58
CA HIS A 64 -12.69 10.62 18.50
C HIS A 64 -13.26 11.56 17.42
N GLN A 65 -12.52 12.61 17.03
CA GLN A 65 -12.70 13.21 15.71
C GLN A 65 -12.20 12.20 14.67
N GLY A 66 -12.75 10.98 14.72
CA GLY A 66 -12.82 10.11 13.58
C GLY A 66 -13.80 10.75 12.62
N VAL A 67 -13.33 10.99 11.41
CA VAL A 67 -14.17 11.16 10.23
C VAL A 67 -15.41 10.29 10.40
N ALA A 68 -16.59 10.90 10.30
CA ALA A 68 -17.85 10.26 10.65
C ALA A 68 -18.01 8.87 9.99
N LEU A 69 -17.71 7.83 10.75
CA LEU A 69 -17.95 6.41 10.40
C LEU A 69 -19.45 6.06 10.33
N LYS A 70 -20.34 7.06 10.44
CA LYS A 70 -21.79 6.89 10.20
C LYS A 70 -22.11 6.53 8.74
N ALA A 71 -21.17 6.72 7.81
CA ALA A 71 -21.33 6.24 6.43
C ALA A 71 -20.80 4.81 6.21
N VAL A 72 -20.08 4.20 7.17
CA VAL A 72 -19.40 2.89 6.96
C VAL A 72 -19.94 1.78 7.86
N GLN A 73 -20.63 2.11 8.96
CA GLN A 73 -21.22 1.08 9.86
C GLN A 73 -22.57 0.51 9.40
N SER A 74 -23.13 0.99 8.29
CA SER A 74 -24.30 0.36 7.68
C SER A 74 -23.85 -0.65 6.62
N ALA A 75 -23.66 -1.89 7.07
CA ALA A 75 -23.69 -3.16 6.32
C ALA A 75 -22.37 -3.95 6.27
N ILE A 76 -21.97 -4.55 7.39
CA ILE A 76 -21.31 -5.86 7.33
C ILE A 76 -21.88 -6.76 8.45
N ALA A 77 -23.16 -7.13 8.32
CA ALA A 77 -23.46 -8.52 8.62
C ALA A 77 -22.57 -9.37 7.68
N PRO A 78 -21.94 -10.48 8.13
CA PRO A 78 -21.26 -11.36 7.22
C PRO A 78 -22.22 -11.66 6.07
N PRO A 79 -21.80 -11.50 4.79
CA PRO A 79 -22.72 -11.65 3.69
C PRO A 79 -23.38 -13.03 3.81
N ASP A 80 -24.71 -13.08 3.64
CA ASP A 80 -25.51 -14.32 3.72
C ASP A 80 -24.97 -15.43 2.80
N LYS A 81 -24.08 -15.08 1.86
CA LYS A 81 -23.37 -15.97 0.96
C LYS A 81 -21.87 -15.70 1.02
N PRO A 82 -21.03 -16.75 1.00
CA PRO A 82 -19.58 -16.60 0.98
C PRO A 82 -19.12 -15.82 -0.26
N VAL A 83 -18.15 -14.93 -0.08
CA VAL A 83 -17.54 -14.16 -1.18
C VAL A 83 -16.82 -15.12 -2.13
N PRO A 84 -17.06 -15.07 -3.46
CA PRO A 84 -16.38 -15.95 -4.40
C PRO A 84 -14.86 -15.79 -4.35
N ALA A 85 -14.11 -16.89 -4.35
CA ALA A 85 -12.64 -16.87 -4.29
C ALA A 85 -11.99 -16.13 -5.48
N ASN A 86 -12.70 -16.00 -6.60
CA ASN A 86 -12.29 -15.29 -7.81
C ASN A 86 -12.98 -13.92 -7.96
N ILE A 87 -13.54 -13.34 -6.90
CA ILE A 87 -14.16 -12.01 -6.96
C ILE A 87 -13.22 -11.00 -7.63
N GLY A 88 -13.74 -10.32 -8.66
CA GLY A 88 -13.00 -9.32 -9.43
C GLY A 88 -11.98 -9.86 -10.44
N MET A 89 -11.61 -11.14 -10.34
CA MET A 89 -10.57 -11.72 -11.17
C MET A 89 -11.10 -12.16 -12.53
N SER A 90 -10.43 -11.70 -13.58
CA SER A 90 -10.63 -12.12 -14.97
C SER A 90 -9.71 -13.27 -15.40
N LEU A 91 -8.71 -13.61 -14.57
CA LEU A 91 -7.71 -14.64 -14.82
C LEU A 91 -7.75 -15.72 -13.73
N PRO A 92 -7.42 -16.99 -14.07
CA PRO A 92 -7.24 -18.02 -13.05
C PRO A 92 -6.05 -17.67 -12.15
N MET A 93 -6.16 -17.96 -10.85
CA MET A 93 -5.10 -17.67 -9.86
C MET A 93 -3.74 -18.28 -10.23
N TYR A 94 -3.72 -19.49 -10.79
CA TYR A 94 -2.48 -20.18 -11.18
C TYR A 94 -2.62 -20.67 -12.63
N PRO A 95 -2.32 -19.83 -13.62
CA PRO A 95 -2.41 -20.22 -15.03
C PRO A 95 -1.40 -21.32 -15.35
N ARG A 96 -1.79 -22.24 -16.24
CA ARG A 96 -0.93 -23.36 -16.65
C ARG A 96 0.25 -22.91 -17.52
N PHE A 97 0.03 -21.88 -18.34
CA PHE A 97 1.00 -21.31 -19.26
C PHE A 97 1.06 -19.79 -19.06
N SER A 98 2.21 -19.21 -19.34
CA SER A 98 2.36 -17.75 -19.37
C SER A 98 1.59 -17.18 -20.55
N ARG A 99 0.82 -16.12 -20.29
CA ARG A 99 0.11 -15.31 -21.29
C ARG A 99 1.01 -14.21 -21.86
N LEU A 100 1.97 -13.73 -21.08
CA LEU A 100 2.85 -12.61 -21.45
C LEU A 100 4.19 -13.07 -22.05
N GLY A 101 4.61 -14.31 -21.79
CA GLY A 101 5.93 -14.81 -22.17
C GLY A 101 7.05 -14.21 -21.31
N ASP A 102 8.28 -14.29 -21.83
CA ASP A 102 9.50 -13.88 -21.12
C ASP A 102 10.07 -12.54 -21.62
N ALA A 103 9.45 -11.92 -22.61
CA ALA A 103 9.85 -10.62 -23.14
C ALA A 103 9.47 -9.50 -22.15
N PRO A 104 10.26 -8.41 -22.06
CA PRO A 104 9.89 -7.25 -21.24
C PRO A 104 8.47 -6.76 -21.54
N ASN A 105 7.77 -6.27 -20.52
CA ASN A 105 6.39 -5.80 -20.65
C ASN A 105 6.24 -4.72 -21.72
N GLU A 106 5.07 -4.73 -22.38
CA GLU A 106 4.53 -3.57 -23.08
C GLU A 106 4.50 -2.37 -22.12
N MET A 107 4.82 -1.19 -22.64
CA MET A 107 4.80 0.06 -21.87
C MET A 107 3.68 0.97 -22.35
N VAL A 108 3.09 1.70 -21.41
CA VAL A 108 2.04 2.67 -21.62
C VAL A 108 2.65 4.07 -21.65
N LEU A 109 2.27 4.87 -22.65
CA LEU A 109 2.65 6.29 -22.71
C LEU A 109 1.80 7.09 -21.71
N ILE A 110 2.44 7.75 -20.76
CA ILE A 110 1.83 8.75 -19.90
C ILE A 110 2.09 10.13 -20.52
N PRO A 111 1.06 10.91 -20.85
CA PRO A 111 1.24 12.21 -21.50
C PRO A 111 1.88 13.23 -20.56
N ALA A 112 2.66 14.14 -21.14
CA ALA A 112 3.18 15.31 -20.43
C ALA A 112 2.05 16.15 -19.83
N GLY A 113 2.31 16.82 -18.72
CA GLY A 113 1.35 17.74 -18.11
C GLY A 113 1.40 17.72 -16.59
N GLU A 114 0.61 18.62 -16.02
CA GLU A 114 0.45 18.76 -14.58
C GLU A 114 -0.50 17.68 -14.03
N PHE A 115 -0.20 17.26 -12.80
CA PHE A 115 -1.12 16.47 -12.00
C PHE A 115 -1.03 16.91 -10.54
N LEU A 116 -2.02 16.48 -9.76
CA LEU A 116 -2.07 16.69 -8.34
C LEU A 116 -1.35 15.52 -7.66
N MET A 117 -0.29 15.79 -6.90
CA MET A 117 0.49 14.79 -6.16
C MET A 117 0.19 14.90 -4.67
N GLY A 118 0.07 13.76 -4.00
CA GLY A 118 -0.19 13.68 -2.57
C GLY A 118 -1.65 13.88 -2.15
N SER A 119 -1.85 13.93 -0.84
CA SER A 119 -3.16 13.98 -0.17
C SER A 119 -3.05 14.75 1.15
N ASP A 120 -3.99 15.67 1.40
CA ASP A 120 -4.08 16.38 2.69
C ASP A 120 -4.94 15.63 3.72
N ASP A 121 -5.76 14.67 3.26
CA ASP A 121 -6.79 14.00 4.08
C ASP A 121 -6.39 12.60 4.58
N ARG A 122 -5.12 12.21 4.42
CA ARG A 122 -4.64 10.84 4.70
C ARG A 122 -3.47 10.82 5.67
N LEU A 123 -2.33 10.25 5.29
CA LEU A 123 -1.18 10.11 6.18
C LEU A 123 -0.38 11.43 6.22
N PRO A 124 0.26 11.76 7.36
CA PRO A 124 1.01 13.02 7.50
C PRO A 124 2.16 13.20 6.49
N ASP A 125 2.72 12.11 5.98
CA ASP A 125 3.79 12.07 4.99
C ASP A 125 3.31 12.16 3.53
N GLU A 126 1.99 12.06 3.29
CA GLU A 126 1.39 12.19 1.95
C GLU A 126 1.06 13.65 1.56
N GLY A 127 1.14 14.59 2.50
CA GLY A 127 0.85 16.01 2.29
C GLY A 127 2.10 16.90 2.26
N PRO A 128 1.97 18.21 2.00
CA PRO A 128 0.76 18.82 1.46
C PRO A 128 0.55 18.39 0.01
N GLN A 129 -0.71 18.31 -0.39
CA GLN A 129 -1.08 18.08 -1.78
C GLN A 129 -0.60 19.26 -2.64
N HIS A 130 0.08 18.96 -3.75
CA HIS A 130 0.72 19.99 -4.58
C HIS A 130 0.71 19.62 -6.06
N ARG A 131 0.91 20.63 -6.93
CA ARG A 131 0.98 20.42 -8.38
C ARG A 131 2.39 20.03 -8.79
N VAL A 132 2.50 18.97 -9.58
CA VAL A 132 3.76 18.54 -10.19
C VAL A 132 3.57 18.48 -11.70
N ARG A 133 4.54 19.04 -12.45
CA ARG A 133 4.58 18.94 -13.91
C ARG A 133 5.60 17.88 -14.31
N LEU A 134 5.15 16.93 -15.14
CA LEU A 134 6.01 15.90 -15.70
C LEU A 134 6.02 16.00 -17.24
N ASP A 135 7.16 15.69 -17.85
CA ASP A 135 7.23 15.38 -19.27
C ASP A 135 6.51 14.06 -19.58
N SER A 136 6.37 13.71 -20.85
CA SER A 136 5.84 12.41 -21.23
C SER A 136 6.87 11.31 -20.97
N TYR A 137 6.42 10.17 -20.47
CA TYR A 137 7.26 9.01 -20.21
C TYR A 137 6.49 7.72 -20.48
N TYR A 138 7.22 6.63 -20.57
CA TYR A 138 6.66 5.29 -20.65
C TYR A 138 6.79 4.60 -19.28
N ILE A 139 5.77 3.85 -18.89
CA ILE A 139 5.79 2.97 -17.72
C ILE A 139 5.29 1.57 -18.09
N ASP A 140 5.80 0.52 -17.46
CA ASP A 140 5.34 -0.85 -17.73
C ASP A 140 3.84 -0.97 -17.43
N LYS A 141 3.12 -1.67 -18.30
CA LYS A 141 1.67 -1.89 -18.16
C LYS A 141 1.29 -2.77 -16.96
N TYR A 142 2.23 -3.62 -16.55
CA TYR A 142 2.13 -4.61 -15.49
C TYR A 142 3.42 -4.59 -14.67
N GLU A 143 3.39 -5.11 -13.45
CA GLU A 143 4.62 -5.41 -12.72
C GLU A 143 5.48 -6.44 -13.49
N VAL A 144 6.77 -6.47 -13.21
CA VAL A 144 7.71 -7.43 -13.82
C VAL A 144 7.35 -8.85 -13.36
N THR A 145 7.10 -9.75 -14.30
CA THR A 145 6.69 -11.12 -13.96
C THR A 145 7.87 -12.01 -13.58
N ASN A 146 7.59 -13.10 -12.89
CA ASN A 146 8.59 -14.10 -12.57
C ASN A 146 9.27 -14.69 -13.81
N LEU A 147 8.54 -14.91 -14.91
CA LEU A 147 9.12 -15.47 -16.14
C LEU A 147 10.07 -14.47 -16.81
N GLN A 148 9.71 -13.18 -16.86
CA GLN A 148 10.57 -12.12 -17.36
C GLN A 148 11.83 -11.94 -16.51
N TYR A 149 11.67 -11.93 -15.19
CA TYR A 149 12.80 -11.84 -14.26
C TYR A 149 13.70 -13.07 -14.32
N LYS A 150 13.13 -14.25 -14.62
CA LYS A 150 13.93 -15.47 -14.85
C LYS A 150 14.83 -15.31 -16.08
N LYS A 151 14.31 -14.75 -17.18
CA LYS A 151 15.11 -14.47 -18.39
C LYS A 151 16.30 -13.56 -18.09
N PHE A 152 16.08 -12.53 -17.28
CA PHE A 152 17.15 -11.68 -16.76
C PHE A 152 18.20 -12.49 -15.97
N ASN A 153 17.77 -13.27 -14.96
CA ASN A 153 18.69 -14.09 -14.16
C ASN A 153 19.50 -15.09 -14.99
N ASP A 154 18.88 -15.69 -16.00
CA ASP A 154 19.54 -16.64 -16.91
C ASP A 154 20.55 -15.91 -17.82
N ALA A 155 20.19 -14.73 -18.34
CA ALA A 155 21.04 -13.95 -19.24
C ALA A 155 22.25 -13.32 -18.54
N THR A 156 22.11 -12.89 -17.27
CA THR A 156 23.16 -12.16 -16.55
C THR A 156 23.90 -13.01 -15.51
N GLY A 157 23.44 -14.24 -15.24
CA GLY A 157 23.99 -15.08 -14.18
C GLY A 157 23.73 -14.57 -12.75
N ARG A 158 22.87 -13.55 -12.58
CA ARG A 158 22.55 -12.98 -11.26
C ARG A 158 21.83 -13.99 -10.36
N ARG A 159 21.82 -13.72 -9.05
CA ARG A 159 21.12 -14.57 -8.07
C ARG A 159 19.61 -14.41 -8.23
N SER A 160 18.90 -15.53 -8.26
CA SER A 160 17.44 -15.52 -8.18
C SER A 160 16.97 -15.09 -6.78
N PRO A 161 15.72 -14.61 -6.64
CA PRO A 161 15.12 -14.33 -5.34
C PRO A 161 15.25 -15.51 -4.37
N ALA A 162 15.44 -15.24 -3.09
CA ALA A 162 15.82 -16.26 -2.09
C ALA A 162 14.80 -17.40 -1.94
N HIS A 163 13.52 -17.14 -2.24
CA HIS A 163 12.45 -18.14 -2.14
C HIS A 163 12.33 -19.03 -3.39
N TRP A 164 13.04 -18.70 -4.48
CA TRP A 164 13.09 -19.54 -5.68
C TRP A 164 13.90 -20.80 -5.39
N ARG A 165 13.46 -21.94 -5.95
CA ARG A 165 14.16 -23.22 -5.82
C ARG A 165 14.82 -23.56 -7.14
N ASN A 166 16.06 -24.06 -7.13
CA ASN A 166 16.81 -24.41 -8.34
C ASN A 166 16.83 -23.29 -9.40
N ARG A 167 16.99 -22.04 -8.94
CA ARG A 167 16.98 -20.82 -9.79
C ARG A 167 15.70 -20.65 -10.63
N THR A 168 14.57 -21.21 -10.18
CA THR A 168 13.28 -21.04 -10.85
C THR A 168 12.16 -20.63 -9.90
N PHE A 169 11.22 -19.86 -10.44
CA PHE A 169 10.02 -19.41 -9.72
C PHE A 169 9.06 -20.57 -9.41
N PRO A 170 8.15 -20.41 -8.43
CA PRO A 170 7.16 -21.43 -8.09
C PRO A 170 6.26 -21.82 -9.27
N ARG A 171 5.93 -23.11 -9.38
CA ARG A 171 5.06 -23.63 -10.44
C ARG A 171 3.71 -22.88 -10.47
N GLY A 172 3.26 -22.50 -11.66
CA GLY A 172 2.00 -21.77 -11.86
C GLY A 172 2.10 -20.26 -11.63
N LYS A 173 3.28 -19.73 -11.32
CA LYS A 173 3.49 -18.30 -11.03
C LYS A 173 4.26 -17.54 -12.12
N ALA A 174 4.30 -18.05 -13.35
CA ALA A 174 5.04 -17.42 -14.45
C ALA A 174 4.64 -15.95 -14.66
N ASP A 175 3.34 -15.65 -14.61
CA ASP A 175 2.77 -14.31 -14.79
C ASP A 175 2.47 -13.59 -13.47
N HIS A 176 2.87 -14.14 -12.32
CA HIS A 176 2.81 -13.39 -11.06
C HIS A 176 3.98 -12.41 -11.01
N PRO A 177 3.84 -11.28 -10.30
CA PRO A 177 4.96 -10.38 -10.07
C PRO A 177 6.12 -11.12 -9.38
N VAL A 178 7.34 -10.77 -9.76
CA VAL A 178 8.52 -11.19 -9.01
C VAL A 178 8.53 -10.48 -7.65
N THR A 179 8.84 -11.22 -6.58
CA THR A 179 8.92 -10.69 -5.21
C THR A 179 10.27 -10.97 -4.58
N ASN A 180 10.52 -10.36 -3.41
CA ASN A 180 11.79 -10.46 -2.67
C ASN A 180 13.00 -10.03 -3.52
N VAL A 181 12.83 -8.94 -4.27
CA VAL A 181 13.90 -8.26 -5.01
C VAL A 181 14.26 -6.97 -4.29
N SER A 182 15.57 -6.71 -4.15
CA SER A 182 16.03 -5.43 -3.61
C SER A 182 15.84 -4.31 -4.63
N TRP A 183 15.92 -3.06 -4.19
CA TRP A 183 15.96 -1.91 -5.09
C TRP A 183 17.09 -2.03 -6.13
N ASN A 184 18.28 -2.48 -5.71
CA ASN A 184 19.43 -2.69 -6.60
C ASN A 184 19.16 -3.77 -7.65
N ASP A 185 18.42 -4.82 -7.29
CA ASP A 185 18.02 -5.87 -8.22
C ASP A 185 16.98 -5.35 -9.23
N ALA A 186 16.00 -4.57 -8.77
CA ALA A 186 15.01 -3.94 -9.63
C ALA A 186 15.66 -2.95 -10.61
N GLN A 187 16.57 -2.09 -10.13
CA GLN A 187 17.33 -1.19 -10.98
C GLN A 187 18.17 -1.94 -12.02
N ALA A 188 18.86 -3.02 -11.62
CA ALA A 188 19.65 -3.84 -12.53
C ALA A 188 18.79 -4.53 -13.60
N TYR A 189 17.60 -5.01 -13.24
CA TYR A 189 16.64 -5.55 -14.21
C TYR A 189 16.22 -4.48 -15.21
N CYS A 190 15.83 -3.29 -14.73
CA CYS A 190 15.44 -2.19 -15.61
C CYS A 190 16.55 -1.85 -16.61
N GLN A 191 17.80 -1.70 -16.14
CA GLN A 191 18.95 -1.41 -17.01
C GLN A 191 19.15 -2.50 -18.08
N TRP A 192 19.09 -3.79 -17.68
CA TRP A 192 19.20 -4.90 -18.61
C TRP A 192 18.07 -4.91 -19.66
N ALA A 193 16.86 -4.56 -19.25
CA ALA A 193 15.69 -4.47 -20.12
C ALA A 193 15.67 -3.19 -20.99
N GLY A 194 16.65 -2.29 -20.87
CA GLY A 194 16.69 -1.00 -21.58
C GLY A 194 15.67 0.02 -21.03
N LYS A 195 15.36 -0.07 -19.73
CA LYS A 195 14.37 0.72 -19.00
C LYS A 195 15.00 1.38 -17.77
N ARG A 196 14.17 2.06 -16.97
CA ARG A 196 14.52 2.58 -15.63
C ARG A 196 13.35 2.41 -14.66
N LEU A 197 13.60 2.57 -13.37
CA LEU A 197 12.53 2.72 -12.38
C LEU A 197 11.80 4.06 -12.59
N PRO A 198 10.48 4.13 -12.34
CA PRO A 198 9.76 5.40 -12.30
C PRO A 198 10.13 6.19 -11.05
N THR A 199 10.03 7.52 -11.07
CA THR A 199 10.01 8.34 -9.84
C THR A 199 8.67 8.17 -9.11
N ASP A 200 8.59 8.56 -7.84
CA ASP A 200 7.31 8.57 -7.09
C ASP A 200 6.23 9.37 -7.82
N ALA A 201 6.59 10.54 -8.35
CA ALA A 201 5.65 11.39 -9.10
C ALA A 201 5.15 10.71 -10.39
N GLU A 202 6.04 10.04 -11.11
CA GLU A 202 5.67 9.27 -12.31
C GLU A 202 4.79 8.07 -11.97
N TRP A 203 5.10 7.36 -10.88
CA TRP A 203 4.30 6.23 -10.43
C TRP A 203 2.90 6.69 -10.01
N GLU A 204 2.81 7.74 -9.19
CA GLU A 204 1.53 8.27 -8.70
C GLU A 204 0.67 8.81 -9.85
N LYS A 205 1.25 9.62 -10.76
CA LYS A 205 0.50 10.09 -11.94
C LYS A 205 -0.02 8.92 -12.76
N ALA A 206 0.79 7.89 -13.01
CA ALA A 206 0.38 6.71 -13.75
C ALA A 206 -0.77 5.94 -13.06
N ALA A 207 -0.78 5.93 -11.72
CA ALA A 207 -1.82 5.29 -10.91
C ALA A 207 -3.14 6.05 -10.93
N ARG A 208 -3.10 7.37 -10.69
CA ARG A 208 -4.30 8.14 -10.35
C ARG A 208 -4.80 9.08 -11.45
N GLY A 209 -3.99 9.40 -12.46
CA GLY A 209 -4.36 10.44 -13.41
C GLY A 209 -4.10 11.86 -12.88
N THR A 210 -4.98 12.79 -13.25
CA THR A 210 -4.80 14.24 -12.98
C THR A 210 -5.90 14.84 -12.12
N ASP A 211 -6.93 14.06 -11.79
CA ASP A 211 -8.18 14.54 -11.19
C ASP A 211 -8.26 14.41 -9.67
N GLY A 212 -7.21 13.93 -9.02
CA GLY A 212 -7.18 13.85 -7.57
C GLY A 212 -7.89 12.64 -6.97
N ARG A 213 -8.19 11.59 -7.75
CA ARG A 213 -8.84 10.38 -7.22
C ARG A 213 -8.02 9.61 -6.17
N THR A 214 -8.72 8.88 -5.29
CA THR A 214 -8.11 8.07 -4.22
C THR A 214 -7.49 6.77 -4.72
N TYR A 215 -8.22 6.03 -5.55
CA TYR A 215 -7.81 4.76 -6.15
C TYR A 215 -7.71 4.91 -7.67
N PRO A 216 -6.97 4.03 -8.36
CA PRO A 216 -6.87 4.10 -9.83
C PRO A 216 -8.23 4.14 -10.54
N TRP A 217 -9.23 3.46 -9.97
CA TRP A 217 -10.58 3.35 -10.51
C TRP A 217 -11.59 4.37 -9.98
N GLY A 218 -11.23 5.26 -9.05
CA GLY A 218 -12.15 6.26 -8.49
C GLY A 218 -11.94 6.50 -7.00
N ASN A 219 -12.97 6.99 -6.32
CA ASN A 219 -12.86 7.43 -4.92
C ASN A 219 -13.35 6.39 -3.91
N GLU A 220 -14.12 5.41 -4.37
CA GLU A 220 -14.69 4.37 -3.52
C GLU A 220 -13.85 3.08 -3.58
N PHE A 221 -13.56 2.53 -2.41
CA PHE A 221 -12.87 1.25 -2.30
C PHE A 221 -13.76 0.11 -2.80
N ASP A 222 -13.17 -0.83 -3.54
CA ASP A 222 -13.88 -1.99 -4.08
C ASP A 222 -12.96 -3.23 -4.04
N ILE A 223 -13.36 -4.22 -3.25
CA ILE A 223 -12.62 -5.48 -3.07
C ILE A 223 -12.45 -6.28 -4.37
N ALA A 224 -13.29 -6.01 -5.38
CA ALA A 224 -13.25 -6.68 -6.68
C ALA A 224 -12.28 -6.01 -7.67
N ARG A 225 -11.56 -4.97 -7.26
CA ARG A 225 -10.68 -4.20 -8.16
C ARG A 225 -9.19 -4.32 -7.86
N ALA A 226 -8.81 -4.97 -6.77
CA ALA A 226 -7.40 -5.10 -6.41
C ALA A 226 -7.12 -6.35 -5.56
N ASN A 227 -5.87 -6.80 -5.62
CA ASN A 227 -5.37 -7.86 -4.75
C ASN A 227 -4.91 -7.27 -3.40
N THR A 228 -5.82 -7.19 -2.41
CA THR A 228 -5.54 -6.53 -1.11
C THR A 228 -5.71 -7.48 0.08
N PRO A 229 -5.13 -7.17 1.26
CA PRO A 229 -5.38 -7.94 2.49
C PRO A 229 -6.87 -8.04 2.83
N LEU A 230 -7.65 -6.98 2.62
CA LEU A 230 -9.10 -6.97 2.83
C LEU A 230 -9.81 -8.01 1.93
N ARG A 231 -9.40 -8.12 0.67
CA ARG A 231 -9.91 -9.15 -0.25
C ARG A 231 -9.62 -10.55 0.29
N TRP A 232 -8.39 -10.83 0.73
CA TRP A 232 -7.98 -12.14 1.25
C TRP A 232 -8.74 -12.54 2.52
N SER A 233 -8.96 -11.57 3.42
CA SER A 233 -9.81 -11.74 4.59
C SER A 233 -11.25 -12.08 4.20
N ALA A 234 -11.84 -11.33 3.26
CA ALA A 234 -13.22 -11.54 2.81
C ALA A 234 -13.47 -12.91 2.15
N ILE A 235 -12.49 -13.47 1.45
CA ILE A 235 -12.59 -14.80 0.84
C ILE A 235 -12.11 -15.95 1.75
N GLY A 236 -11.69 -15.65 2.98
CA GLY A 236 -11.26 -16.64 3.97
C GLY A 236 -10.02 -17.44 3.54
N ARG A 237 -9.05 -16.81 2.88
CA ARG A 237 -7.81 -17.46 2.41
C ARG A 237 -6.56 -16.67 2.83
N PRO A 238 -5.42 -17.35 3.05
CA PRO A 238 -4.16 -16.65 3.26
C PRO A 238 -3.77 -15.86 2.01
N GLY A 239 -3.12 -14.71 2.23
CA GLY A 239 -2.66 -13.82 1.16
C GLY A 239 -1.64 -14.44 0.22
N ASP A 240 -1.75 -14.11 -1.06
CA ASP A 240 -0.74 -14.37 -2.08
C ASP A 240 -0.82 -13.30 -3.19
N THR A 241 0.22 -13.22 -4.00
CA THR A 241 0.23 -12.54 -5.31
C THR A 241 -0.78 -13.16 -6.26
N THR A 242 -1.36 -12.36 -7.15
CA THR A 242 -2.17 -12.80 -8.30
C THR A 242 -1.39 -12.62 -9.60
N PRO A 243 -1.76 -13.30 -10.70
CA PRO A 243 -1.20 -12.97 -12.01
C PRO A 243 -1.43 -11.49 -12.33
N VAL A 244 -0.44 -10.84 -12.93
CA VAL A 244 -0.55 -9.43 -13.32
C VAL A 244 -1.72 -9.23 -14.29
N GLY A 245 -2.47 -8.16 -14.10
CA GLY A 245 -3.67 -7.81 -14.84
C GLY A 245 -4.91 -8.64 -14.47
N ALA A 246 -4.91 -9.38 -13.35
CA ALA A 246 -6.06 -10.19 -12.97
C ALA A 246 -7.33 -9.35 -12.73
N PHE A 247 -7.21 -8.12 -12.24
CA PHE A 247 -8.33 -7.25 -11.89
C PHE A 247 -8.58 -6.19 -12.98
N ALA A 248 -9.36 -6.56 -14.00
CA ALA A 248 -9.69 -5.64 -15.10
C ALA A 248 -10.52 -4.41 -14.64
N GLY A 249 -11.17 -4.47 -13.48
CA GLY A 249 -11.85 -3.33 -12.88
C GLY A 249 -10.93 -2.33 -12.17
N GLY A 250 -9.67 -2.70 -11.94
CA GLY A 250 -8.70 -1.92 -11.17
C GLY A 250 -7.73 -1.07 -11.99
N VAL A 251 -7.89 -1.04 -13.31
CA VAL A 251 -6.94 -0.38 -14.22
C VAL A 251 -6.95 1.14 -14.01
N SER A 252 -5.77 1.74 -14.04
CA SER A 252 -5.60 3.19 -13.96
C SER A 252 -6.20 3.93 -15.16
N PRO A 253 -6.39 5.26 -15.09
CA PRO A 253 -6.88 6.07 -16.20
C PRO A 253 -6.07 5.94 -17.49
N TYR A 254 -4.80 5.57 -17.36
CA TYR A 254 -3.88 5.43 -18.48
C TYR A 254 -3.75 3.98 -18.99
N GLY A 255 -4.38 3.01 -18.34
CA GLY A 255 -4.27 1.60 -18.75
C GLY A 255 -3.19 0.79 -18.01
N VAL A 256 -2.67 1.31 -16.90
CA VAL A 256 -1.68 0.61 -16.06
C VAL A 256 -2.41 -0.24 -15.03
N HIS A 257 -2.03 -1.51 -14.93
CA HIS A 257 -2.69 -2.47 -14.04
C HIS A 257 -2.00 -2.53 -12.67
N ASP A 258 -2.75 -3.02 -11.68
CA ASP A 258 -2.25 -3.41 -10.36
C ASP A 258 -1.53 -2.31 -9.54
N MET A 259 -1.66 -1.05 -9.94
CA MET A 259 -1.20 0.14 -9.21
C MET A 259 -1.77 0.27 -7.78
N SER A 260 -2.72 -0.59 -7.41
CA SER A 260 -3.19 -0.76 -6.03
C SER A 260 -3.24 -2.25 -5.69
N GLY A 261 -2.45 -2.65 -4.69
CA GLY A 261 -2.38 -4.02 -4.20
C GLY A 261 -1.31 -4.87 -4.88
N ASN A 262 -1.48 -6.19 -4.80
CA ASN A 262 -0.58 -7.23 -5.31
C ASN A 262 0.81 -7.25 -4.67
N VAL A 263 1.70 -6.31 -5.03
CA VAL A 263 3.05 -6.16 -4.50
C VAL A 263 3.42 -4.69 -4.33
N TRP A 264 4.36 -4.40 -3.44
CA TRP A 264 5.00 -3.09 -3.40
C TRP A 264 5.94 -2.93 -4.60
N GLU A 265 5.97 -1.74 -5.17
CA GLU A 265 6.75 -1.42 -6.37
C GLU A 265 7.86 -0.40 -6.05
N TRP A 266 9.09 -0.72 -6.44
CA TRP A 266 10.23 0.18 -6.23
C TRP A 266 10.20 1.38 -7.17
N THR A 267 10.47 2.57 -6.64
CA THR A 267 10.67 3.80 -7.42
C THR A 267 12.13 4.26 -7.35
N ALA A 268 12.53 5.18 -8.22
CA ALA A 268 13.85 5.79 -8.25
C ALA A 268 14.02 6.92 -7.23
N SER A 269 12.93 7.34 -6.58
CA SER A 269 12.95 8.45 -5.63
C SER A 269 13.48 8.00 -4.28
N TRP A 270 14.24 8.89 -3.64
CA TRP A 270 14.46 8.79 -2.21
C TRP A 270 13.17 9.16 -1.48
N TYR A 271 12.92 8.48 -0.37
CA TYR A 271 11.78 8.79 0.47
C TYR A 271 12.08 10.06 1.27
N LEU A 272 11.54 11.19 0.79
CA LEU A 272 11.76 12.53 1.32
C LEU A 272 10.41 13.24 1.54
N PRO A 273 10.32 14.19 2.48
CA PRO A 273 9.10 14.96 2.66
C PRO A 273 8.75 15.76 1.41
N TYR A 274 7.46 15.86 1.09
CA TYR A 274 7.00 16.76 0.04
C TYR A 274 7.31 18.23 0.37
N PRO A 275 7.45 19.11 -0.64
CA PRO A 275 7.68 20.52 -0.42
C PRO A 275 6.62 21.13 0.51
N GLY A 276 7.06 21.68 1.65
CA GLY A 276 6.18 22.26 2.66
C GLY A 276 5.67 21.29 3.72
N ASN A 277 6.00 19.99 3.64
CA ASN A 277 5.70 19.05 4.70
C ASN A 277 6.65 19.27 5.89
N THR A 278 6.07 19.53 7.07
CA THR A 278 6.82 19.75 8.32
C THR A 278 6.83 18.54 9.26
N HIS A 279 6.16 17.44 8.88
CA HIS A 279 6.16 16.20 9.65
C HIS A 279 7.55 15.56 9.58
N ALA A 280 8.11 15.21 10.74
CA ALA A 280 9.37 14.47 10.81
C ALA A 280 9.09 12.97 10.71
N SER A 281 9.84 12.26 9.86
CA SER A 281 9.83 10.80 9.78
C SER A 281 11.24 10.27 9.85
N GLU A 282 11.47 9.25 10.68
CA GLU A 282 12.76 8.54 10.75
C GLU A 282 13.09 7.77 9.47
N SER A 283 12.07 7.49 8.66
CA SER A 283 12.21 6.82 7.39
C SER A 283 12.72 7.77 6.29
N TYR A 284 12.64 9.08 6.48
CA TYR A 284 13.13 10.03 5.48
C TYR A 284 14.64 9.97 5.33
N GLY A 285 15.10 10.01 4.08
CA GLY A 285 16.50 10.19 3.73
C GLY A 285 16.96 9.35 2.55
N GLU A 286 18.25 9.46 2.28
CA GLU A 286 18.94 8.77 1.18
C GLU A 286 19.66 7.52 1.70
N ARG A 287 18.88 6.52 2.15
CA ARG A 287 19.43 5.31 2.80
C ARG A 287 18.78 4.04 2.23
N TYR A 288 19.59 3.00 2.05
CA TYR A 288 19.16 1.64 1.71
C TYR A 288 19.24 0.72 2.94
#